data_AF-M0N392-F1
#
_entry.id   AF-M0N392-F1
#
_cell.length_a   1.000
_cell.length_b   1.000
_cell.length_c   1.000
_cell.angle_alpha   90.00
_cell.angle_beta   90.00
_cell.angle_gamma   90.00
#
_symmetry.space_group_name_H-M   'P 1'
#
loop_
_entity.id
_entity.type
_entity.pdbx_description
1 polymer ?
#
loop_
_entity_poly.entity_id
_entity_poly.type
_entity_poly.pdbx_seq_one_letter_code
_entity_poly.pdbx_strand_id
1 'polypeptide(L)'
;MARDDSTADGLTRRGWMKRGGIAVASGLVAGCTASSSGGGDGVGSEAGTGSGADDRTQSPTGTSAQGRTTHSGSYSVAIEPVGSVEFERPPERIVGGWGFVADVLMALGHADSIVGLSRPGFWYQGFYEHLPSVEPRNVDEIPNTVSKSYSVKQELLYELDPDLLATDPNRFIASYQLEPSKVSTLATDVAPFFGNLSRSKRAPSWPNWPDGKSYRYYSIPEFVERYGRVVGERDRASAMIDLYERTMDDITSRVPPKGDRPSVGLLSAFTNPENKGYFGVIDPIPKLDKTYELKQYGDLGVVDAFADEYDSENAHYDLKLGMEGLLDVDPDVLVFDEAVNALGGNNVYGNANAYEGMLELLRTDPVGKQLTAVKNDRLYPGGTGSQGPIINLFQTEMLAKQLYPDEFGAWHGLGEIPANERLFDRQRLADIINGFL
;
A
#
# COMPACT_ATOMS: atom_id res chain seq x y z
N MET A 1 35.56 22.91 32.37
CA MET A 1 35.47 24.18 31.59
C MET A 1 35.98 23.87 30.20
N ALA A 2 35.37 24.46 29.16
CA ALA A 2 35.38 23.97 27.78
C ALA A 2 34.70 22.57 27.66
N ARG A 3 33.92 22.20 26.63
CA ARG A 3 33.89 22.48 25.17
C ARG A 3 35.08 21.89 24.42
N ASP A 4 34.81 20.99 23.48
CA ASP A 4 34.61 21.43 22.09
C ASP A 4 33.62 20.51 21.36
N ASP A 5 33.05 21.01 20.27
CA ASP A 5 32.16 20.27 19.37
C ASP A 5 32.95 19.51 18.30
N SER A 6 32.41 18.39 17.81
CA SER A 6 32.73 17.89 16.48
C SER A 6 31.52 17.22 15.84
N THR A 7 30.96 17.92 14.84
CA THR A 7 29.86 17.43 14.00
C THR A 7 30.34 16.35 13.05
N ALA A 8 29.67 15.19 13.06
CA ALA A 8 29.92 14.13 12.09
C ALA A 8 29.00 14.32 10.88
N ASP A 9 29.54 14.86 9.78
CA ASP A 9 28.81 14.97 8.51
C ASP A 9 28.48 13.61 7.91
N GLY A 10 27.25 13.45 7.43
CA GLY A 10 26.78 12.25 6.75
C GLY A 10 27.35 12.11 5.33
N LEU A 11 28.36 11.28 5.15
CA LEU A 11 29.03 11.08 3.86
C LEU A 11 28.18 10.25 2.88
N THR A 12 27.58 10.91 1.88
CA THR A 12 26.78 10.28 0.82
C THR A 12 27.60 9.46 -0.17
N ARG A 13 27.14 8.24 -0.51
CA ARG A 13 27.89 7.18 -1.20
C ARG A 13 27.99 7.34 -2.73
N ARG A 14 28.74 8.34 -3.25
CA ARG A 14 29.17 8.39 -4.67
C ARG A 14 30.60 8.90 -4.89
N GLY A 15 31.56 8.16 -4.33
CA GLY A 15 33.00 8.32 -4.60
C GLY A 15 33.74 6.99 -4.47
N TRP A 16 34.96 6.92 -5.02
CA TRP A 16 35.92 5.82 -4.87
C TRP A 16 35.54 4.44 -5.46
N MET A 17 35.75 4.26 -6.77
CA MET A 17 36.37 3.01 -7.28
C MET A 17 37.00 3.11 -8.68
N LYS A 18 38.01 3.98 -8.86
CA LYS A 18 38.99 3.88 -9.97
C LYS A 18 40.39 4.30 -9.52
N ARG A 19 41.41 3.60 -10.05
CA ARG A 19 42.85 3.62 -9.68
C ARG A 19 43.14 2.88 -8.36
N GLY A 20 44.06 1.91 -8.33
CA GLY A 20 44.84 1.32 -9.44
C GLY A 20 45.72 0.16 -8.98
N GLY A 21 46.34 -0.57 -9.91
CA GLY A 21 47.13 -1.77 -9.55
C GLY A 21 47.68 -2.62 -10.70
N ILE A 22 48.25 -2.02 -11.75
CA ILE A 22 49.10 -2.74 -12.73
C ILE A 22 50.36 -1.90 -12.99
N ALA A 23 51.52 -2.54 -12.98
CA ALA A 23 52.82 -1.96 -13.33
C ALA A 23 53.74 -3.03 -13.94
N VAL A 24 54.70 -2.59 -14.77
CA VAL A 24 55.77 -3.42 -15.41
C VAL A 24 55.22 -4.35 -16.53
N ALA A 25 55.83 -4.48 -17.73
CA ALA A 25 57.13 -4.01 -18.25
C ALA A 25 57.11 -3.58 -19.74
N SER A 26 58.05 -2.70 -20.08
CA SER A 26 58.96 -2.72 -21.25
C SER A 26 58.48 -3.09 -22.67
N GLY A 27 58.69 -2.17 -23.63
CA GLY A 27 58.71 -2.45 -25.07
C GLY A 27 59.12 -1.24 -25.92
N LEU A 28 60.37 -1.22 -26.42
CA LEU A 28 60.87 -0.20 -27.36
C LEU A 28 60.72 -0.67 -28.81
N VAL A 29 60.49 0.26 -29.75
CA VAL A 29 61.17 0.38 -31.06
C VAL A 29 60.75 1.68 -31.76
N ALA A 30 61.55 2.16 -32.71
CA ALA A 30 61.40 3.46 -33.37
C ALA A 30 60.33 3.51 -34.47
N GLY A 31 59.94 4.72 -34.87
CA GLY A 31 59.11 4.98 -36.06
C GLY A 31 59.95 5.27 -37.33
N CYS A 32 59.28 5.64 -38.43
CA CYS A 32 59.92 6.13 -39.64
C CYS A 32 58.98 7.06 -40.44
N THR A 33 59.55 8.01 -41.18
CA THR A 33 58.87 8.83 -42.20
C THR A 33 59.16 8.29 -43.60
N ALA A 34 58.21 8.39 -44.52
CA ALA A 34 58.41 8.18 -45.96
C ALA A 34 57.26 8.82 -46.76
N SER A 35 57.48 9.08 -48.05
CA SER A 35 56.58 9.88 -48.91
C SER A 35 56.30 9.25 -50.28
N SER A 36 55.30 9.79 -50.96
CA SER A 36 55.12 9.88 -52.44
C SER A 36 54.81 8.62 -53.28
N SER A 37 53.65 8.64 -53.94
CA SER A 37 53.41 8.33 -55.38
C SER A 37 51.88 8.42 -55.65
N GLY A 38 51.37 8.81 -56.82
CA GLY A 38 52.01 9.46 -57.99
C GLY A 38 51.06 9.53 -59.21
N GLY A 39 51.01 10.69 -59.91
CA GLY A 39 50.24 10.93 -61.16
C GLY A 39 48.79 11.43 -60.97
N GLY A 40 48.22 12.24 -61.87
CA GLY A 40 48.80 12.95 -63.03
C GLY A 40 47.73 13.59 -63.95
N ASP A 41 47.95 14.84 -64.40
CA ASP A 41 47.24 15.63 -65.46
C ASP A 41 45.70 15.84 -65.29
N GLY A 42 44.98 16.88 -65.74
CA GLY A 42 45.18 18.14 -66.49
C GLY A 42 43.76 18.71 -66.88
N VAL A 43 43.47 19.89 -67.46
CA VAL A 43 44.17 21.13 -67.92
C VAL A 43 43.12 22.27 -68.03
N GLY A 44 43.48 23.56 -67.82
CA GLY A 44 42.60 24.77 -68.00
C GLY A 44 42.28 25.49 -66.68
N SER A 45 42.44 26.81 -66.44
CA SER A 45 42.28 28.06 -67.24
C SER A 45 40.80 28.42 -67.54
N GLU A 46 40.28 29.64 -67.30
CA GLU A 46 40.92 30.90 -66.85
C GLU A 46 39.93 31.85 -66.11
N ALA A 47 40.31 33.11 -65.87
CA ALA A 47 39.70 34.04 -64.92
C ALA A 47 38.37 34.72 -65.33
N GLY A 48 37.62 35.23 -64.34
CA GLY A 48 36.49 36.15 -64.50
C GLY A 48 36.18 36.91 -63.20
N THR A 49 36.18 38.25 -63.24
CA THR A 49 36.05 39.13 -62.06
C THR A 49 34.64 39.69 -61.88
N GLY A 50 34.17 39.89 -60.63
CA GLY A 50 32.84 40.45 -60.37
C GLY A 50 32.57 40.86 -58.92
N SER A 51 32.70 42.16 -58.64
CA SER A 51 32.44 42.88 -57.39
C SER A 51 31.23 42.46 -56.52
N GLY A 52 31.34 42.59 -55.19
CA GLY A 52 30.18 42.60 -54.29
C GLY A 52 30.49 42.19 -52.84
N ALA A 53 30.78 43.16 -51.97
CA ALA A 53 30.76 42.95 -50.53
C ALA A 53 29.59 43.74 -49.93
N ASP A 54 28.74 43.08 -49.12
CA ASP A 54 28.38 43.62 -47.80
C ASP A 54 27.82 42.52 -46.88
N ASP A 55 27.90 42.77 -45.57
CA ASP A 55 27.53 41.83 -44.51
C ASP A 55 26.00 41.78 -44.24
N ARG A 56 25.45 40.57 -44.01
CA ARG A 56 24.21 40.38 -43.26
C ARG A 56 24.00 38.93 -42.80
N THR A 57 23.98 38.77 -41.47
CA THR A 57 23.75 37.51 -40.77
C THR A 57 22.29 37.01 -40.91
N GLN A 58 22.10 35.75 -41.32
CA GLN A 58 20.91 34.97 -40.95
C GLN A 58 21.32 33.52 -40.61
N SER A 59 20.84 33.02 -39.47
CA SER A 59 21.16 31.68 -38.95
C SER A 59 20.21 30.62 -39.54
N PRO A 60 20.69 29.39 -39.82
CA PRO A 60 19.82 28.28 -40.21
C PRO A 60 18.86 27.86 -39.08
N THR A 61 17.78 27.19 -39.48
CA THR A 61 16.64 26.78 -38.65
C THR A 61 17.03 25.86 -37.50
N GLY A 62 16.48 26.12 -36.31
CA GLY A 62 16.73 25.30 -35.12
C GLY A 62 15.97 23.96 -35.13
N THR A 63 16.69 22.87 -34.92
CA THR A 63 16.09 21.55 -34.65
C THR A 63 15.40 21.54 -33.28
N SER A 64 14.11 21.21 -33.24
CA SER A 64 13.36 21.07 -31.98
C SER A 64 13.82 19.84 -31.19
N ALA A 65 14.84 20.01 -30.35
CA ALA A 65 15.17 19.03 -29.33
C ALA A 65 14.05 19.00 -28.28
N GLN A 66 13.37 17.86 -28.14
CA GLN A 66 12.40 17.65 -27.06
C GLN A 66 13.15 17.68 -25.71
N GLY A 67 12.87 18.70 -24.92
CA GLY A 67 13.51 18.91 -23.63
C GLY A 67 13.09 17.83 -22.62
N ARG A 68 14.01 16.93 -22.28
CA ARG A 68 13.90 16.15 -21.04
C ARG A 68 13.98 17.12 -19.86
N THR A 69 12.86 17.30 -19.16
CA THR A 69 12.76 18.11 -17.94
C THR A 69 13.48 17.44 -16.78
N THR A 70 14.81 17.58 -16.75
CA THR A 70 15.64 17.18 -15.62
C THR A 70 15.19 17.92 -14.36
N HIS A 71 14.51 17.22 -13.45
CA HIS A 71 14.21 17.73 -12.13
C HIS A 71 15.53 17.86 -11.36
N SER A 72 16.07 19.08 -11.30
CA SER A 72 17.43 19.34 -10.81
C SER A 72 17.47 19.68 -9.33
N GLY A 73 16.74 18.91 -8.50
CA GLY A 73 16.69 19.10 -7.07
C GLY A 73 16.15 17.84 -6.38
N SER A 74 16.90 17.33 -5.41
CA SER A 74 16.41 16.28 -4.52
C SER A 74 15.32 16.82 -3.59
N TYR A 75 14.52 15.92 -3.02
CA TYR A 75 13.51 16.26 -2.03
C TYR A 75 13.47 15.26 -0.89
N SER A 76 13.19 15.77 0.31
CA SER A 76 13.05 14.97 1.53
C SER A 76 11.59 14.67 1.82
N VAL A 77 11.28 13.45 2.26
CA VAL A 77 9.97 13.10 2.83
C VAL A 77 10.18 12.36 4.15
N ALA A 78 9.42 12.73 5.19
CA ALA A 78 9.58 12.19 6.53
C ALA A 78 8.39 11.35 7.01
N ILE A 79 8.70 10.19 7.62
CA ILE A 79 7.74 9.32 8.32
C ILE A 79 8.43 8.64 9.52
N GLU A 80 7.79 8.67 10.69
CA GLU A 80 8.28 7.92 11.85
C GLU A 80 7.97 6.41 11.64
N PRO A 81 8.87 5.47 11.99
CA PRO A 81 10.10 5.65 12.76
C PRO A 81 11.37 5.90 11.91
N VAL A 82 11.24 5.88 10.58
CA VAL A 82 12.37 5.99 9.64
C VAL A 82 13.10 7.33 9.77
N GLY A 83 12.36 8.43 9.98
CA GLY A 83 12.88 9.79 9.87
C GLY A 83 12.67 10.34 8.46
N SER A 84 13.62 11.14 7.98
CA SER A 84 13.58 11.74 6.63
C SER A 84 14.37 10.90 5.62
N VAL A 85 13.78 10.69 4.44
CA VAL A 85 14.42 10.02 3.30
C VAL A 85 14.58 11.01 2.17
N GLU A 86 15.80 11.16 1.66
CA GLU A 86 16.12 11.96 0.47
C GLU A 86 15.89 11.18 -0.82
N PHE A 87 15.28 11.81 -1.80
CA PHE A 87 15.00 11.26 -3.12
C PHE A 87 15.62 12.16 -4.21
N GLU A 88 16.47 11.60 -5.08
CA GLU A 88 16.92 12.28 -6.32
C GLU A 88 15.80 12.34 -7.38
N ARG A 89 14.86 11.38 -7.31
CA ARG A 89 13.72 11.16 -8.21
C ARG A 89 12.64 10.34 -7.48
N PRO A 90 11.39 10.31 -7.98
CA PRO A 90 10.41 9.30 -7.58
C PRO A 90 10.96 7.86 -7.69
N PRO A 91 10.66 6.96 -6.74
CA PRO A 91 11.04 5.55 -6.83
C PRO A 91 10.18 4.84 -7.88
N GLU A 92 10.81 4.12 -8.79
CA GLU A 92 10.17 3.36 -9.87
C GLU A 92 10.02 1.87 -9.49
N ARG A 93 10.80 1.39 -8.52
CA ARG A 93 10.81 0.00 -8.06
C ARG A 93 10.56 -0.06 -6.55
N ILE A 94 9.36 -0.44 -6.15
CA ILE A 94 8.90 -0.42 -4.75
C ILE A 94 8.61 -1.85 -4.28
N VAL A 95 9.18 -2.24 -3.15
CA VAL A 95 8.76 -3.43 -2.40
C VAL A 95 7.89 -3.00 -1.22
N GLY A 96 6.61 -3.36 -1.24
CA GLY A 96 5.66 -2.97 -0.19
C GLY A 96 5.54 -3.96 0.97
N GLY A 97 4.82 -3.53 2.01
CA GLY A 97 4.35 -4.35 3.12
C GLY A 97 3.22 -5.32 2.70
N TRP A 98 2.12 -5.34 3.46
CA TRP A 98 0.86 -5.96 3.02
C TRP A 98 0.07 -4.98 2.14
N GLY A 99 -1.09 -5.39 1.63
CA GLY A 99 -1.87 -4.64 0.62
C GLY A 99 -2.21 -3.18 0.93
N PHE A 100 -2.18 -2.76 2.20
CA PHE A 100 -2.37 -1.36 2.60
C PHE A 100 -1.57 -0.35 1.75
N VAL A 101 -0.26 -0.59 1.60
CA VAL A 101 0.61 0.34 0.84
C VAL A 101 0.37 0.22 -0.66
N ALA A 102 -0.01 -0.97 -1.13
CA ALA A 102 -0.32 -1.20 -2.53
C ALA A 102 -1.62 -0.47 -2.94
N ASP A 103 -2.63 -0.43 -2.07
CA ASP A 103 -3.85 0.36 -2.26
C ASP A 103 -3.57 1.89 -2.20
N VAL A 104 -2.68 2.35 -1.30
CA VAL A 104 -2.23 3.75 -1.32
C VAL A 104 -1.49 4.11 -2.62
N LEU A 105 -0.66 3.22 -3.16
CA LEU A 105 0.01 3.42 -4.46
C LEU A 105 -0.98 3.34 -5.63
N MET A 106 -2.00 2.48 -5.56
CA MET A 106 -3.09 2.40 -6.54
C MET A 106 -3.90 3.69 -6.60
N ALA A 107 -4.26 4.24 -5.44
CA ALA A 107 -4.91 5.54 -5.31
C ALA A 107 -4.09 6.71 -5.86
N LEU A 108 -2.76 6.55 -5.96
CA LEU A 108 -1.85 7.50 -6.56
C LEU A 108 -1.52 7.20 -8.02
N GLY A 109 -1.99 6.10 -8.60
CA GLY A 109 -1.66 5.67 -9.96
C GLY A 109 -0.25 5.08 -10.14
N HIS A 110 0.41 4.66 -9.05
CA HIS A 110 1.76 4.08 -9.03
C HIS A 110 1.76 2.58 -8.66
N ALA A 111 0.67 1.87 -8.97
CA ALA A 111 0.56 0.42 -8.78
C ALA A 111 1.57 -0.38 -9.62
N ASP A 112 1.93 0.11 -10.81
CA ASP A 112 2.97 -0.51 -11.66
C ASP A 112 4.37 -0.47 -11.07
N SER A 113 4.64 0.46 -10.15
CA SER A 113 5.93 0.55 -9.45
C SER A 113 6.15 -0.59 -8.44
N ILE A 114 5.14 -1.43 -8.18
CA ILE A 114 5.21 -2.52 -7.18
C ILE A 114 5.91 -3.74 -7.76
N VAL A 115 7.20 -3.91 -7.44
CA VAL A 115 8.03 -5.05 -7.88
C VAL A 115 7.99 -6.24 -6.90
N GLY A 116 7.33 -6.08 -5.73
CA GLY A 116 7.13 -7.16 -4.77
C GLY A 116 6.32 -6.72 -3.55
N LEU A 117 5.68 -7.67 -2.88
CA LEU A 117 4.91 -7.42 -1.65
C LEU A 117 5.20 -8.49 -0.61
N SER A 118 5.14 -8.12 0.67
CA SER A 118 5.00 -9.12 1.74
C SER A 118 3.57 -9.67 1.68
N ARG A 119 3.37 -10.95 1.35
CA ARG A 119 2.04 -11.57 1.20
C ARG A 119 1.11 -10.79 0.20
N PRO A 120 1.38 -10.86 -1.12
CA PRO A 120 0.60 -10.14 -2.15
C PRO A 120 -0.92 -10.33 -2.05
N GLY A 121 -1.39 -11.55 -1.73
CA GLY A 121 -2.82 -11.85 -1.54
C GLY A 121 -3.51 -11.16 -0.36
N PHE A 122 -2.84 -10.30 0.41
CA PHE A 122 -3.49 -9.34 1.31
C PHE A 122 -3.79 -7.99 0.63
N TRP A 123 -3.57 -7.87 -0.67
CA TRP A 123 -4.06 -6.76 -1.48
C TRP A 123 -5.32 -7.20 -2.23
N TYR A 124 -6.48 -7.02 -1.58
CA TYR A 124 -7.76 -7.41 -2.17
C TYR A 124 -8.04 -6.63 -3.46
N GLN A 125 -8.40 -7.35 -4.53
CA GLN A 125 -8.54 -6.77 -5.88
C GLN A 125 -9.98 -6.47 -6.31
N GLY A 126 -10.98 -7.18 -5.77
CA GLY A 126 -12.35 -7.15 -6.31
C GLY A 126 -12.98 -5.75 -6.36
N PHE A 127 -12.61 -4.86 -5.44
CA PHE A 127 -13.11 -3.47 -5.46
C PHE A 127 -12.65 -2.66 -6.69
N TYR A 128 -11.50 -2.97 -7.29
CA TYR A 128 -11.03 -2.26 -8.50
C TYR A 128 -11.83 -2.66 -9.74
N GLU A 129 -12.40 -3.87 -9.80
CA GLU A 129 -13.28 -4.34 -10.89
C GLU A 129 -14.57 -3.50 -10.99
N HIS A 130 -14.90 -2.74 -9.95
CA HIS A 130 -16.07 -1.86 -9.89
C HIS A 130 -15.74 -0.39 -10.19
N LEU A 131 -14.52 -0.09 -10.63
CA LEU A 131 -14.06 1.24 -11.05
C LEU A 131 -13.91 1.30 -12.58
N PRO A 132 -14.49 2.30 -13.27
CA PRO A 132 -14.37 2.44 -14.71
C PRO A 132 -12.92 2.80 -15.09
N SER A 133 -12.35 2.17 -16.12
CA SER A 133 -10.99 2.49 -16.60
C SER A 133 -9.88 2.39 -15.54
N VAL A 134 -10.02 1.45 -14.60
CA VAL A 134 -9.00 1.10 -13.60
C VAL A 134 -8.80 -0.40 -13.64
N GLU A 135 -7.58 -0.87 -13.91
CA GLU A 135 -7.30 -2.31 -14.07
C GLU A 135 -6.85 -2.94 -12.74
N PRO A 136 -7.51 -4.01 -12.25
CA PRO A 136 -7.03 -4.79 -11.12
C PRO A 136 -5.66 -5.43 -11.42
N ARG A 137 -4.88 -5.71 -10.39
CA ARG A 137 -3.52 -6.26 -10.51
C ARG A 137 -3.52 -7.77 -10.24
N ASN A 138 -2.83 -8.54 -11.08
CA ASN A 138 -2.63 -9.96 -10.81
C ASN A 138 -1.66 -10.15 -9.63
N VAL A 139 -2.20 -10.36 -8.42
CA VAL A 139 -1.41 -10.54 -7.20
C VAL A 139 -0.57 -11.82 -7.16
N ASP A 140 -0.88 -12.82 -8.00
CA ASP A 140 -0.08 -14.04 -8.13
C ASP A 140 1.19 -13.84 -8.97
N GLU A 141 1.23 -12.82 -9.84
CA GLU A 141 2.44 -12.40 -10.57
C GLU A 141 3.38 -11.55 -9.70
N ILE A 142 2.90 -10.97 -8.60
CA ILE A 142 3.71 -10.12 -7.71
C ILE A 142 4.61 -10.99 -6.82
N PRO A 143 5.95 -10.80 -6.86
CA PRO A 143 6.87 -11.57 -6.02
C PRO A 143 6.60 -11.42 -4.52
N ASN A 144 6.18 -12.52 -3.88
CA ASN A 144 5.97 -12.57 -2.44
C ASN A 144 7.31 -12.58 -1.70
N THR A 145 7.65 -11.49 -1.02
CA THR A 145 8.97 -11.28 -0.38
C THR A 145 9.13 -11.98 0.98
N VAL A 146 8.07 -12.64 1.49
CA VAL A 146 8.13 -13.45 2.72
C VAL A 146 7.71 -14.91 2.50
N SER A 147 8.19 -15.81 3.36
CA SER A 147 7.81 -17.23 3.35
C SER A 147 6.39 -17.44 3.92
N LYS A 148 5.81 -18.64 3.70
CA LYS A 148 4.56 -19.04 4.38
C LYS A 148 4.72 -19.06 5.92
N SER A 149 5.96 -19.22 6.40
CA SER A 149 6.36 -19.16 7.82
C SER A 149 6.87 -17.78 8.25
N TYR A 150 6.48 -16.71 7.53
CA TYR A 150 6.78 -15.30 7.86
C TYR A 150 8.27 -14.88 7.84
N SER A 151 9.17 -15.68 7.26
CA SER A 151 10.60 -15.34 7.11
C SER A 151 10.84 -14.43 5.90
N VAL A 152 11.63 -13.37 6.01
CA VAL A 152 12.01 -12.53 4.83
C VAL A 152 12.92 -13.30 3.88
N LYS A 153 12.58 -13.31 2.58
CA LYS A 153 13.42 -13.81 1.49
C LYS A 153 14.48 -12.76 1.13
N GLN A 154 15.53 -12.64 1.94
CA GLN A 154 16.53 -11.57 1.79
C GLN A 154 17.19 -11.56 0.39
N GLU A 155 17.51 -12.74 -0.16
CA GLU A 155 18.10 -12.87 -1.51
C GLU A 155 17.18 -12.30 -2.61
N LEU A 156 15.87 -12.55 -2.51
CA LEU A 156 14.88 -11.97 -3.43
C LEU A 156 14.79 -10.44 -3.29
N LEU A 157 15.02 -9.86 -2.11
CA LEU A 157 15.05 -8.40 -1.96
C LEU A 157 16.25 -7.78 -2.71
N TYR A 158 17.39 -8.46 -2.80
CA TYR A 158 18.52 -8.04 -3.65
C TYR A 158 18.22 -8.27 -5.14
N GLU A 159 17.60 -9.39 -5.51
CA GLU A 159 17.22 -9.71 -6.91
C GLU A 159 16.20 -8.71 -7.47
N LEU A 160 15.29 -8.21 -6.63
CA LEU A 160 14.27 -7.23 -7.03
C LEU A 160 14.81 -5.81 -7.24
N ASP A 161 16.04 -5.49 -6.81
CA ASP A 161 16.70 -4.19 -6.99
C ASP A 161 15.74 -2.98 -6.83
N PRO A 162 15.09 -2.80 -5.65
CA PRO A 162 14.12 -1.72 -5.45
C PRO A 162 14.80 -0.36 -5.20
N ASP A 163 14.13 0.73 -5.54
CA ASP A 163 14.44 2.08 -5.06
C ASP A 163 13.95 2.28 -3.60
N LEU A 164 12.94 1.51 -3.14
CA LEU A 164 12.26 1.74 -1.86
C LEU A 164 11.69 0.45 -1.20
N LEU A 165 11.93 0.30 0.10
CA LEU A 165 11.20 -0.65 0.96
C LEU A 165 10.02 0.06 1.66
N ALA A 166 8.86 0.08 1.01
CA ALA A 166 7.66 0.80 1.45
C ALA A 166 6.90 0.04 2.56
N THR A 167 7.52 0.00 3.75
CA THR A 167 7.04 -0.71 4.95
C THR A 167 7.73 -0.15 6.20
N ASP A 168 7.13 -0.37 7.38
CA ASP A 168 7.78 -0.10 8.67
C ASP A 168 8.96 -1.09 8.88
N PRO A 169 10.18 -0.62 9.17
CA PRO A 169 11.33 -1.48 9.46
C PRO A 169 11.13 -2.35 10.72
N ASN A 170 10.38 -1.88 11.72
CA ASN A 170 10.10 -2.65 12.94
C ASN A 170 9.25 -3.89 12.68
N ARG A 171 8.53 -3.94 11.55
CA ARG A 171 7.83 -5.14 11.10
C ARG A 171 8.78 -6.30 10.81
N PHE A 172 9.98 -6.01 10.28
CA PHE A 172 10.95 -7.06 9.95
C PHE A 172 11.49 -7.72 11.23
N ILE A 173 11.60 -6.95 12.31
CA ILE A 173 11.93 -7.45 13.64
C ILE A 173 10.73 -8.20 14.24
N ALA A 174 9.59 -7.52 14.42
CA ALA A 174 8.44 -8.01 15.17
C ALA A 174 7.69 -9.17 14.51
N SER A 175 7.44 -9.07 13.20
CA SER A 175 6.64 -10.05 12.45
C SER A 175 7.49 -11.10 11.75
N TYR A 176 8.72 -10.74 11.34
CA TYR A 176 9.56 -11.60 10.49
C TYR A 176 10.86 -12.07 11.17
N GLN A 177 11.07 -11.72 12.45
CA GLN A 177 12.15 -12.22 13.32
C GLN A 177 13.57 -11.94 12.80
N LEU A 178 13.76 -10.82 12.08
CA LEU A 178 15.10 -10.34 11.68
C LEU A 178 15.74 -9.55 12.82
N GLU A 179 17.01 -9.85 13.08
CA GLU A 179 17.84 -9.05 13.97
C GLU A 179 17.90 -7.57 13.52
N PRO A 180 17.89 -6.59 14.44
CA PRO A 180 17.96 -5.17 14.08
C PRO A 180 19.17 -4.80 13.20
N SER A 181 20.29 -5.51 13.35
CA SER A 181 21.47 -5.36 12.51
C SER A 181 21.23 -5.76 11.04
N LYS A 182 20.38 -6.76 10.79
CA LYS A 182 19.97 -7.17 9.44
C LYS A 182 18.99 -6.19 8.81
N VAL A 183 18.15 -5.54 9.61
CA VAL A 183 17.32 -4.43 9.14
C VAL A 183 18.21 -3.25 8.69
N SER A 184 19.25 -2.91 9.46
CA SER A 184 20.26 -1.93 9.04
C SER A 184 21.02 -2.33 7.77
N THR A 185 21.35 -3.62 7.58
CA THR A 185 21.95 -4.12 6.32
C THR A 185 21.01 -3.88 5.12
N LEU A 186 19.75 -4.31 5.21
CA LEU A 186 18.78 -4.11 4.13
C LEU A 186 18.55 -2.63 3.81
N ALA A 187 18.52 -1.77 4.83
CA ALA A 187 18.40 -0.32 4.67
C ALA A 187 19.61 0.35 3.95
N THR A 188 20.76 -0.34 3.90
CA THR A 188 22.02 0.20 3.36
C THR A 188 22.43 -0.42 2.02
N ASP A 189 22.15 -1.72 1.85
CA ASP A 189 22.62 -2.53 0.71
C ASP A 189 21.49 -2.98 -0.23
N VAL A 190 20.22 -2.81 0.16
CA VAL A 190 19.06 -2.98 -0.75
C VAL A 190 18.45 -1.62 -1.06
N ALA A 191 17.69 -1.02 -0.13
CA ALA A 191 17.00 0.25 -0.34
C ALA A 191 16.59 0.89 0.99
N PRO A 192 16.40 2.22 1.05
CA PRO A 192 15.83 2.88 2.23
C PRO A 192 14.44 2.32 2.54
N PHE A 193 14.11 2.22 3.83
CA PHE A 193 12.74 2.00 4.28
C PHE A 193 11.95 3.30 4.20
N PHE A 194 10.64 3.21 3.98
CA PHE A 194 9.69 4.30 4.20
C PHE A 194 8.32 3.72 4.58
N GLY A 195 7.89 3.88 5.84
CA GLY A 195 6.61 3.34 6.28
C GLY A 195 6.43 3.33 7.80
N ASN A 196 5.21 3.02 8.23
CA ASN A 196 4.78 2.95 9.63
C ASN A 196 3.68 1.89 9.78
N LEU A 197 3.73 1.02 10.79
CA LEU A 197 2.67 0.05 11.04
C LEU A 197 1.56 0.68 11.92
N SER A 198 0.73 1.52 11.30
CA SER A 198 -0.52 2.04 11.92
C SER A 198 -1.72 1.12 11.68
N ARG A 199 -1.51 -0.20 11.58
CA ARG A 199 -2.58 -1.17 11.29
C ARG A 199 -3.58 -1.26 12.45
N SER A 200 -3.07 -1.48 13.66
CA SER A 200 -3.80 -1.59 14.92
C SER A 200 -2.91 -1.15 16.08
N LYS A 201 -3.43 -1.09 17.31
CA LYS A 201 -2.68 -0.74 18.53
C LYS A 201 -1.49 -1.70 18.69
N ARG A 202 -0.27 -1.17 18.50
CA ARG A 202 0.98 -1.93 18.60
C ARG A 202 1.14 -2.49 20.01
N ALA A 203 1.48 -3.78 20.11
CA ALA A 203 1.64 -4.47 21.39
C ALA A 203 2.79 -3.90 22.23
N PRO A 204 2.82 -4.07 23.57
CA PRO A 204 3.92 -3.59 24.41
C PRO A 204 5.31 -4.16 24.07
N SER A 205 5.35 -5.30 23.37
CA SER A 205 6.56 -5.94 22.85
C SER A 205 7.01 -5.42 21.49
N TRP A 206 6.31 -4.44 20.90
CA TRP A 206 6.65 -3.89 19.60
C TRP A 206 8.00 -3.13 19.65
N PRO A 207 8.94 -3.40 18.73
CA PRO A 207 10.25 -2.78 18.76
C PRO A 207 10.21 -1.32 18.32
N ASN A 208 11.13 -0.54 18.88
CA ASN A 208 11.29 0.90 18.63
C ASN A 208 12.64 1.19 17.95
N TRP A 209 12.99 0.42 16.92
CA TRP A 209 14.17 0.69 16.08
C TRP A 209 13.90 1.92 15.19
N PRO A 210 14.89 2.80 14.94
CA PRO A 210 16.31 2.65 15.28
C PRO A 210 16.73 3.22 16.64
N ASP A 211 15.97 4.13 17.25
CA ASP A 211 16.46 5.02 18.30
C ASP A 211 15.92 4.75 19.71
N GLY A 212 15.11 3.69 19.88
CA GLY A 212 14.49 3.28 21.13
C GLY A 212 13.19 4.01 21.48
N LYS A 213 12.74 5.00 20.70
CA LYS A 213 11.56 5.81 21.02
C LYS A 213 10.26 5.22 20.47
N SER A 214 9.20 5.26 21.27
CA SER A 214 7.85 5.05 20.77
C SER A 214 7.47 6.18 19.80
N TYR A 215 6.82 5.80 18.71
CA TYR A 215 6.49 6.69 17.59
C TYR A 215 4.99 6.74 17.32
N ARG A 216 4.54 7.76 16.57
CA ARG A 216 3.12 8.06 16.33
C ARG A 216 2.43 7.08 15.38
N TYR A 217 1.11 7.23 15.32
CA TYR A 217 0.24 6.63 14.31
C TYR A 217 -0.12 7.68 13.25
N TYR A 218 -0.41 7.22 12.03
CA TYR A 218 -0.83 8.02 10.88
C TYR A 218 -2.16 7.48 10.35
N SER A 219 -3.12 8.36 10.06
CA SER A 219 -4.38 8.03 9.38
C SER A 219 -4.16 7.70 7.90
N ILE A 220 -5.18 7.17 7.23
CA ILE A 220 -5.14 6.90 5.78
C ILE A 220 -4.79 8.17 4.97
N PRO A 221 -5.42 9.34 5.19
CA PRO A 221 -4.98 10.61 4.60
C PRO A 221 -3.51 10.97 4.86
N GLU A 222 -3.01 10.78 6.08
CA GLU A 222 -1.60 11.05 6.40
C GLU A 222 -0.63 10.12 5.63
N PHE A 223 -1.04 8.90 5.26
CA PHE A 223 -0.27 8.05 4.35
C PHE A 223 -0.37 8.51 2.90
N VAL A 224 -1.55 8.86 2.40
CA VAL A 224 -1.75 9.35 1.03
C VAL A 224 -0.94 10.63 0.79
N GLU A 225 -0.95 11.58 1.73
CA GLU A 225 -0.12 12.80 1.71
C GLU A 225 1.38 12.46 1.57
N ARG A 226 1.86 11.46 2.33
CA ARG A 226 3.27 11.08 2.41
C ARG A 226 3.73 10.31 1.16
N TYR A 227 2.98 9.30 0.74
CA TYR A 227 3.31 8.58 -0.48
C TYR A 227 3.16 9.45 -1.73
N GLY A 228 2.15 10.34 -1.79
CA GLY A 228 2.04 11.34 -2.87
C GLY A 228 3.26 12.26 -2.95
N ARG A 229 3.89 12.62 -1.82
CA ARG A 229 5.18 13.33 -1.81
C ARG A 229 6.35 12.46 -2.26
N VAL A 230 6.35 11.16 -1.96
CA VAL A 230 7.40 10.20 -2.38
C VAL A 230 7.37 9.95 -3.89
N VAL A 231 6.20 9.66 -4.48
CA VAL A 231 6.07 9.37 -5.92
C VAL A 231 5.86 10.62 -6.80
N GLY A 232 5.77 11.82 -6.20
CA GLY A 232 5.65 13.10 -6.90
C GLY A 232 4.20 13.60 -7.12
N GLU A 233 3.22 12.72 -6.90
CA GLU A 233 1.78 12.88 -7.12
C GLU A 233 1.07 13.76 -6.06
N ARG A 234 1.59 14.95 -5.75
CA ARG A 234 1.05 15.80 -4.67
C ARG A 234 -0.40 16.23 -4.91
N ASP A 235 -0.73 16.64 -6.14
CA ASP A 235 -2.06 17.15 -6.48
C ASP A 235 -3.09 16.02 -6.51
N ARG A 236 -2.69 14.84 -7.01
CA ARG A 236 -3.49 13.60 -6.99
C ARG A 236 -3.74 13.11 -5.56
N ALA A 237 -2.73 13.18 -4.69
CA ALA A 237 -2.88 12.92 -3.25
C ALA A 237 -3.89 13.88 -2.60
N SER A 238 -3.83 15.17 -2.91
CA SER A 238 -4.81 16.14 -2.39
C SER A 238 -6.22 15.79 -2.85
N ALA A 239 -6.44 15.56 -4.15
CA ALA A 239 -7.76 15.22 -4.69
C ALA A 239 -8.31 13.90 -4.12
N MET A 240 -7.45 12.91 -3.88
CA MET A 240 -7.80 11.65 -3.22
C MET A 240 -8.20 11.86 -1.76
N ILE A 241 -7.45 12.67 -1.01
CA ILE A 241 -7.77 13.04 0.39
C ILE A 241 -9.09 13.80 0.42
N ASP A 242 -9.27 14.81 -0.44
CA ASP A 242 -10.49 15.62 -0.49
C ASP A 242 -11.72 14.77 -0.85
N LEU A 243 -11.60 13.75 -1.72
CA LEU A 243 -12.68 12.81 -2.01
C LEU A 243 -12.95 11.87 -0.82
N TYR A 244 -11.88 11.32 -0.24
CA TYR A 244 -11.94 10.38 0.88
C TYR A 244 -12.60 11.02 2.10
N GLU A 245 -12.06 12.15 2.60
CA GLU A 245 -12.53 12.81 3.82
C GLU A 245 -13.99 13.28 3.66
N ARG A 246 -14.38 13.90 2.53
CA ARG A 246 -15.78 14.28 2.29
C ARG A 246 -16.74 13.09 2.22
N THR A 247 -16.30 11.93 1.72
CA THR A 247 -17.14 10.71 1.73
C THR A 247 -17.30 10.18 3.15
N MET A 248 -16.20 10.10 3.90
CA MET A 248 -16.24 9.60 5.28
C MET A 248 -17.04 10.53 6.19
N ASP A 249 -16.94 11.86 6.02
CA ASP A 249 -17.75 12.83 6.75
C ASP A 249 -19.25 12.71 6.41
N ASP A 250 -19.63 12.57 5.14
CA ASP A 250 -21.04 12.37 4.75
C ASP A 250 -21.62 11.09 5.38
N ILE A 251 -20.90 9.97 5.27
CA ILE A 251 -21.38 8.69 5.80
C ILE A 251 -21.43 8.73 7.33
N THR A 252 -20.36 9.17 8.01
CA THR A 252 -20.29 9.15 9.48
C THR A 252 -21.25 10.13 10.14
N SER A 253 -21.52 11.29 9.51
CA SER A 253 -22.49 12.26 10.02
C SER A 253 -23.94 11.77 9.99
N ARG A 254 -24.24 10.73 9.19
CA ARG A 254 -25.57 10.14 9.03
C ARG A 254 -25.77 8.81 9.77
N VAL A 255 -24.75 8.26 10.42
CA VAL A 255 -24.86 7.01 11.21
C VAL A 255 -25.94 7.17 12.30
N PRO A 256 -26.93 6.25 12.39
CA PRO A 256 -28.02 6.35 13.37
C PRO A 256 -27.56 6.52 14.83
N PRO A 257 -28.40 7.07 15.74
CA PRO A 257 -28.08 7.13 17.16
C PRO A 257 -27.79 5.74 17.76
N LYS A 258 -26.91 5.64 18.76
CA LYS A 258 -26.44 4.32 19.28
C LYS A 258 -27.59 3.38 19.71
N GLY A 259 -28.71 3.91 20.20
CA GLY A 259 -29.87 3.11 20.62
C GLY A 259 -30.67 2.49 19.46
N ASP A 260 -30.47 2.97 18.24
CA ASP A 260 -31.17 2.52 17.03
C ASP A 260 -30.28 1.63 16.13
N ARG A 261 -29.07 1.30 16.60
CA ARG A 261 -28.11 0.43 15.89
C ARG A 261 -28.32 -1.03 16.30
N PRO A 262 -28.30 -1.99 15.36
CA PRO A 262 -28.29 -3.41 15.71
C PRO A 262 -27.01 -3.80 16.47
N SER A 263 -27.12 -4.81 17.32
CA SER A 263 -25.97 -5.53 17.86
C SER A 263 -25.28 -6.35 16.76
N VAL A 264 -23.95 -6.39 16.76
CA VAL A 264 -23.15 -7.06 15.73
C VAL A 264 -22.19 -8.04 16.38
N GLY A 265 -22.28 -9.31 15.99
CA GLY A 265 -21.23 -10.29 16.23
C GLY A 265 -20.24 -10.27 15.07
N LEU A 266 -19.04 -9.72 15.30
CA LEU A 266 -17.95 -9.77 14.32
C LEU A 266 -17.12 -11.05 14.54
N LEU A 267 -17.20 -11.98 13.59
CA LEU A 267 -16.56 -13.29 13.66
C LEU A 267 -15.52 -13.45 12.54
N SER A 268 -14.40 -14.13 12.79
CA SER A 268 -13.42 -14.45 11.75
C SER A 268 -14.01 -15.45 10.74
N ALA A 269 -14.12 -15.08 9.45
CA ALA A 269 -14.65 -15.96 8.40
C ALA A 269 -13.87 -17.29 8.28
N PHE A 270 -12.59 -17.30 8.70
CA PHE A 270 -11.68 -18.43 8.59
C PHE A 270 -11.59 -19.30 9.87
N THR A 271 -12.32 -18.96 10.94
CA THR A 271 -12.23 -19.62 12.25
C THR A 271 -13.61 -20.07 12.73
N ASN A 272 -13.94 -21.36 12.56
CA ASN A 272 -15.25 -21.91 12.88
C ASN A 272 -15.16 -23.24 13.68
N PRO A 273 -16.29 -23.71 14.27
CA PRO A 273 -16.37 -25.00 14.95
C PRO A 273 -15.84 -26.21 14.18
N GLU A 274 -16.01 -26.27 12.86
CA GLU A 274 -15.54 -27.41 12.06
C GLU A 274 -14.02 -27.43 11.88
N ASN A 275 -13.38 -26.26 11.74
CA ASN A 275 -11.97 -26.15 11.36
C ASN A 275 -11.02 -25.75 12.52
N LYS A 276 -11.55 -25.27 13.65
CA LYS A 276 -10.83 -24.96 14.90
C LYS A 276 -11.52 -25.42 16.19
N GLY A 277 -12.80 -25.81 16.16
CA GLY A 277 -13.57 -26.17 17.35
C GLY A 277 -14.25 -25.00 18.07
N TYR A 278 -14.16 -23.78 17.52
CA TYR A 278 -14.76 -22.56 18.07
C TYR A 278 -14.93 -21.51 16.96
N PHE A 279 -15.88 -20.58 17.14
CA PHE A 279 -15.86 -19.30 16.44
C PHE A 279 -14.79 -18.39 17.05
N GLY A 280 -13.98 -17.75 16.22
CA GLY A 280 -13.06 -16.70 16.67
C GLY A 280 -13.76 -15.36 16.61
N VAL A 281 -14.01 -14.74 17.76
CA VAL A 281 -14.62 -13.40 17.85
C VAL A 281 -13.54 -12.34 17.68
N ILE A 282 -13.93 -11.21 17.08
CA ILE A 282 -13.08 -10.04 16.88
C ILE A 282 -13.79 -8.86 17.53
N ASP A 283 -13.11 -8.13 18.41
CA ASP A 283 -13.69 -6.90 18.99
C ASP A 283 -13.67 -5.81 17.90
N PRO A 284 -14.85 -5.31 17.45
CA PRO A 284 -14.96 -4.44 16.28
C PRO A 284 -14.48 -3.02 16.55
N ILE A 285 -14.14 -2.66 17.80
CA ILE A 285 -13.85 -1.29 18.22
C ILE A 285 -12.33 -1.03 18.08
N PRO A 286 -11.88 -0.17 17.14
CA PRO A 286 -10.46 0.14 17.02
C PRO A 286 -9.97 0.80 18.31
N LYS A 287 -8.94 0.23 18.96
CA LYS A 287 -8.38 0.80 20.20
C LYS A 287 -7.66 2.15 20.01
N LEU A 288 -7.60 2.67 18.77
CA LEU A 288 -7.03 3.96 18.37
C LEU A 288 -7.65 4.43 17.03
N ASP A 289 -8.25 5.62 16.98
CA ASP A 289 -8.96 6.17 15.81
C ASP A 289 -8.11 6.27 14.53
N LYS A 290 -6.78 6.37 14.68
CA LYS A 290 -5.82 6.43 13.58
C LYS A 290 -5.45 5.06 12.98
N THR A 291 -6.01 3.97 13.47
CA THR A 291 -5.65 2.62 13.02
C THR A 291 -6.57 2.10 11.93
N TYR A 292 -6.00 1.51 10.86
CA TYR A 292 -6.74 1.19 9.64
C TYR A 292 -7.38 -0.21 9.60
N GLU A 293 -7.02 -1.14 10.49
CA GLU A 293 -7.46 -2.54 10.43
C GLU A 293 -8.99 -2.69 10.49
N LEU A 294 -9.62 -2.03 11.46
CA LEU A 294 -11.06 -2.13 11.72
C LEU A 294 -11.79 -0.79 11.48
N LYS A 295 -11.21 0.10 10.66
CA LYS A 295 -11.64 1.50 10.56
C LYS A 295 -13.13 1.66 10.21
N GLN A 296 -13.64 0.89 9.26
CA GLN A 296 -15.06 0.90 8.86
C GLN A 296 -16.00 0.54 10.02
N TYR A 297 -15.61 -0.39 10.90
CA TYR A 297 -16.43 -0.79 12.06
C TYR A 297 -16.45 0.31 13.14
N GLY A 298 -15.30 0.98 13.36
CA GLY A 298 -15.19 2.11 14.28
C GLY A 298 -15.90 3.38 13.81
N ASP A 299 -15.69 3.77 12.55
CA ASP A 299 -16.30 4.95 11.93
C ASP A 299 -17.83 4.86 11.88
N LEU A 300 -18.35 3.68 11.51
CA LEU A 300 -19.78 3.39 11.53
C LEU A 300 -20.32 3.09 12.95
N GLY A 301 -19.46 3.17 13.97
CA GLY A 301 -19.81 3.07 15.38
C GLY A 301 -20.59 1.81 15.74
N VAL A 302 -20.12 0.65 15.24
CA VAL A 302 -20.70 -0.67 15.48
C VAL A 302 -21.00 -0.89 16.98
N VAL A 303 -22.18 -1.46 17.27
CA VAL A 303 -22.50 -1.94 18.62
C VAL A 303 -22.08 -3.39 18.71
N ASP A 304 -20.93 -3.61 19.35
CA ASP A 304 -20.42 -4.94 19.65
C ASP A 304 -21.38 -5.72 20.56
N ALA A 305 -21.78 -6.92 20.11
CA ALA A 305 -22.63 -7.82 20.89
C ALA A 305 -21.86 -8.53 22.03
N PHE A 306 -20.54 -8.64 21.93
CA PHE A 306 -19.69 -9.36 22.89
C PHE A 306 -19.00 -8.44 23.90
N ALA A 307 -19.37 -7.16 23.97
CA ALA A 307 -18.64 -6.12 24.70
C ALA A 307 -18.35 -6.44 26.18
N ASP A 308 -19.24 -7.18 26.85
CA ASP A 308 -19.11 -7.59 28.26
C ASP A 308 -18.42 -8.96 28.45
N GLU A 309 -18.10 -9.70 27.38
CA GLU A 309 -17.52 -11.06 27.38
C GLU A 309 -15.98 -11.09 27.29
N TYR A 310 -15.31 -9.93 27.15
CA TYR A 310 -13.86 -9.86 26.98
C TYR A 310 -13.09 -9.83 28.32
N ASP A 311 -12.41 -10.94 28.64
CA ASP A 311 -11.53 -11.08 29.83
C ASP A 311 -10.43 -10.01 29.98
N SER A 312 -10.06 -9.27 28.92
CA SER A 312 -9.09 -8.17 29.03
C SER A 312 -9.14 -7.13 27.89
N GLU A 313 -8.68 -5.90 28.15
CA GLU A 313 -8.55 -4.82 27.16
C GLU A 313 -7.70 -5.13 25.91
N ASN A 314 -6.93 -6.23 25.93
CA ASN A 314 -6.07 -6.65 24.81
C ASN A 314 -6.61 -7.89 24.06
N ALA A 315 -7.76 -8.43 24.46
CA ALA A 315 -8.34 -9.69 23.97
C ALA A 315 -8.92 -9.64 22.54
N HIS A 316 -8.37 -8.79 21.67
CA HIS A 316 -8.92 -8.38 20.36
C HIS A 316 -9.23 -9.56 19.40
N TYR A 317 -8.57 -10.70 19.60
CA TYR A 317 -8.74 -11.96 18.86
C TYR A 317 -8.84 -13.20 19.79
N ASP A 318 -8.98 -12.98 21.10
CA ASP A 318 -8.79 -14.04 22.11
C ASP A 318 -10.09 -14.72 22.55
N LEU A 319 -11.24 -14.04 22.42
CA LEU A 319 -12.56 -14.58 22.74
C LEU A 319 -12.97 -15.67 21.74
N LYS A 320 -13.39 -16.82 22.29
CA LYS A 320 -13.66 -18.06 21.55
C LYS A 320 -14.88 -18.76 22.13
N LEU A 321 -15.84 -19.09 21.30
CA LEU A 321 -17.13 -19.64 21.72
C LEU A 321 -17.65 -20.74 20.78
N GLY A 322 -18.46 -21.63 21.32
CA GLY A 322 -19.21 -22.65 20.56
C GLY A 322 -20.58 -22.12 20.12
N MET A 323 -21.35 -22.95 19.41
CA MET A 323 -22.65 -22.55 18.86
C MET A 323 -23.67 -22.13 19.95
N GLU A 324 -23.70 -22.83 21.09
CA GLU A 324 -24.56 -22.46 22.23
C GLU A 324 -24.21 -21.06 22.76
N GLY A 325 -22.92 -20.77 22.96
CA GLY A 325 -22.45 -19.45 23.41
C GLY A 325 -22.65 -18.33 22.37
N LEU A 326 -22.86 -18.67 21.09
CA LEU A 326 -23.29 -17.70 20.08
C LEU A 326 -24.79 -17.38 20.22
N LEU A 327 -25.58 -18.36 20.65
CA LEU A 327 -27.02 -18.24 20.90
C LEU A 327 -27.35 -17.66 22.28
N ASP A 328 -26.46 -17.79 23.27
CA ASP A 328 -26.58 -17.10 24.56
C ASP A 328 -26.43 -15.56 24.41
N VAL A 329 -25.66 -15.10 23.42
CA VAL A 329 -25.48 -13.67 23.07
C VAL A 329 -26.48 -13.18 22.02
N ASP A 330 -26.85 -14.05 21.07
CA ASP A 330 -27.84 -13.85 19.99
C ASP A 330 -27.82 -12.47 19.27
N PRO A 331 -26.72 -12.11 18.57
CA PRO A 331 -26.61 -10.82 17.89
C PRO A 331 -27.64 -10.63 16.77
N ASP A 332 -28.09 -9.38 16.56
CA ASP A 332 -29.01 -8.99 15.49
C ASP A 332 -28.41 -9.21 14.08
N VAL A 333 -27.08 -9.12 13.97
CA VAL A 333 -26.30 -9.25 12.74
C VAL A 333 -25.03 -10.05 13.00
N LEU A 334 -24.68 -10.96 12.08
CA LEU A 334 -23.34 -11.54 12.01
C LEU A 334 -22.59 -10.96 10.82
N VAL A 335 -21.39 -10.43 11.08
CA VAL A 335 -20.45 -9.98 10.05
C VAL A 335 -19.20 -10.85 10.13
N PHE A 336 -18.74 -11.34 8.98
CA PHE A 336 -17.63 -12.29 8.91
C PHE A 336 -16.36 -11.59 8.42
N ASP A 337 -15.46 -11.22 9.32
CA ASP A 337 -14.24 -10.47 9.00
C ASP A 337 -13.30 -11.27 8.09
N GLU A 338 -12.59 -10.56 7.23
CA GLU A 338 -11.81 -11.06 6.09
C GLU A 338 -12.64 -11.85 5.06
N ALA A 339 -13.98 -11.94 5.14
CA ALA A 339 -14.79 -12.69 4.16
C ALA A 339 -14.68 -12.17 2.72
N VAL A 340 -14.50 -10.86 2.50
CA VAL A 340 -14.22 -10.33 1.15
C VAL A 340 -13.03 -11.01 0.48
N ASN A 341 -12.02 -11.45 1.25
CA ASN A 341 -10.85 -12.15 0.76
C ASN A 341 -11.10 -13.63 0.41
N ALA A 342 -12.31 -14.16 0.64
CA ALA A 342 -12.81 -15.42 0.07
C ALA A 342 -13.73 -15.17 -1.15
N LEU A 343 -14.44 -14.03 -1.19
CA LEU A 343 -15.27 -13.64 -2.33
C LEU A 343 -14.43 -13.47 -3.62
N GLY A 344 -15.07 -13.79 -4.75
CA GLY A 344 -14.42 -13.79 -6.07
C GLY A 344 -13.45 -14.96 -6.32
N GLY A 345 -13.41 -15.97 -5.43
CA GLY A 345 -12.51 -17.12 -5.58
C GLY A 345 -11.07 -16.87 -5.13
N ASN A 346 -10.81 -15.71 -4.49
CA ASN A 346 -9.52 -15.41 -3.87
C ASN A 346 -9.21 -16.46 -2.78
N ASN A 347 -8.01 -17.07 -2.84
CA ASN A 347 -7.63 -18.15 -1.94
C ASN A 347 -6.75 -17.66 -0.77
N VAL A 348 -7.12 -16.52 -0.18
CA VAL A 348 -6.44 -15.97 1.00
C VAL A 348 -6.65 -16.93 2.18
N TYR A 349 -5.63 -17.04 3.04
CA TYR A 349 -5.53 -18.05 4.11
C TYR A 349 -5.65 -19.54 3.68
N GLY A 350 -5.92 -19.84 2.40
CA GLY A 350 -6.05 -21.20 1.88
C GLY A 350 -7.47 -21.78 1.91
N ASN A 351 -8.51 -20.95 2.03
CA ASN A 351 -9.90 -21.38 1.88
C ASN A 351 -10.80 -20.33 1.18
N ALA A 352 -10.90 -20.39 -0.15
CA ALA A 352 -11.83 -19.55 -0.92
C ALA A 352 -13.32 -19.78 -0.60
N ASN A 353 -13.68 -20.87 0.09
CA ASN A 353 -15.08 -21.17 0.47
C ASN A 353 -15.38 -20.81 1.94
N ALA A 354 -14.52 -20.03 2.62
CA ALA A 354 -14.62 -19.76 4.06
C ALA A 354 -15.97 -19.12 4.45
N TYR A 355 -16.42 -18.11 3.68
CA TYR A 355 -17.70 -17.44 3.91
C TYR A 355 -18.90 -18.36 3.66
N GLU A 356 -18.97 -19.03 2.50
CA GLU A 356 -20.08 -19.93 2.17
C GLU A 356 -20.20 -21.12 3.15
N GLY A 357 -19.07 -21.71 3.56
CA GLY A 357 -19.07 -22.77 4.59
C GLY A 357 -19.53 -22.27 5.96
N MET A 358 -19.27 -21.00 6.30
CA MET A 358 -19.81 -20.37 7.51
C MET A 358 -21.33 -20.17 7.41
N LEU A 359 -21.83 -19.73 6.25
CA LEU A 359 -23.28 -19.63 6.00
C LEU A 359 -23.96 -21.00 6.05
N GLU A 360 -23.38 -22.03 5.42
CA GLU A 360 -23.90 -23.40 5.44
C GLU A 360 -23.94 -23.95 6.87
N LEU A 361 -22.86 -23.82 7.64
CA LEU A 361 -22.81 -24.24 9.04
C LEU A 361 -23.95 -23.61 9.87
N LEU A 362 -24.08 -22.28 9.84
CA LEU A 362 -25.09 -21.55 10.61
C LEU A 362 -26.53 -21.84 10.14
N ARG A 363 -26.75 -22.01 8.83
CA ARG A 363 -28.08 -22.30 8.24
C ARG A 363 -28.45 -23.78 8.29
N THR A 364 -27.54 -24.70 8.61
CA THR A 364 -27.82 -26.16 8.72
C THR A 364 -27.86 -26.66 10.16
N ASP A 365 -27.08 -26.09 11.07
CA ASP A 365 -27.01 -26.52 12.47
C ASP A 365 -28.33 -26.26 13.26
N PRO A 366 -28.77 -27.16 14.17
CA PRO A 366 -30.01 -26.99 14.94
C PRO A 366 -30.01 -25.82 15.92
N VAL A 367 -28.85 -25.40 16.41
CA VAL A 367 -28.64 -24.25 17.31
C VAL A 367 -28.39 -23.00 16.47
N GLY A 368 -27.58 -23.08 15.42
CA GLY A 368 -27.34 -21.98 14.48
C GLY A 368 -28.62 -21.41 13.86
N LYS A 369 -29.57 -22.27 13.47
CA LYS A 369 -30.92 -21.88 12.99
C LYS A 369 -31.76 -21.09 13.99
N GLN A 370 -31.39 -21.09 15.27
CA GLN A 370 -32.10 -20.35 16.32
C GLN A 370 -31.55 -18.94 16.50
N LEU A 371 -30.44 -18.56 15.85
CA LEU A 371 -29.89 -17.21 15.93
C LEU A 371 -30.80 -16.18 15.23
N THR A 372 -30.97 -15.02 15.83
CA THR A 372 -31.72 -13.87 15.32
C THR A 372 -31.13 -13.36 14.00
N ALA A 373 -29.80 -13.23 13.89
CA ALA A 373 -29.14 -12.96 12.62
C ALA A 373 -29.45 -13.99 11.51
N VAL A 374 -29.56 -15.29 11.85
CA VAL A 374 -29.86 -16.35 10.87
C VAL A 374 -31.35 -16.35 10.48
N LYS A 375 -32.26 -16.15 11.43
CA LYS A 375 -33.71 -16.02 11.19
C LYS A 375 -34.06 -14.82 10.29
N ASN A 376 -33.33 -13.72 10.45
CA ASN A 376 -33.55 -12.46 9.75
C ASN A 376 -32.67 -12.30 8.48
N ASP A 377 -31.89 -13.32 8.13
CA ASP A 377 -30.91 -13.35 7.02
C ASP A 377 -29.88 -12.21 7.03
N ARG A 378 -29.50 -11.75 8.22
CA ARG A 378 -28.49 -10.70 8.46
C ARG A 378 -27.10 -11.30 8.67
N LEU A 379 -26.66 -12.06 7.66
CA LEU A 379 -25.38 -12.77 7.61
C LEU A 379 -24.53 -12.16 6.49
N TYR A 380 -23.53 -11.34 6.83
CA TYR A 380 -22.87 -10.47 5.85
C TYR A 380 -21.34 -10.64 5.76
N PRO A 381 -20.75 -10.48 4.56
CA PRO A 381 -19.30 -10.53 4.41
C PRO A 381 -18.66 -9.25 4.98
N GLY A 382 -17.71 -9.42 5.90
CA GLY A 382 -16.89 -8.36 6.47
C GLY A 382 -15.67 -8.04 5.60
N GLY A 383 -15.10 -6.85 5.84
CA GLY A 383 -13.94 -6.33 5.11
C GLY A 383 -12.62 -6.99 5.45
N THR A 384 -11.53 -6.55 4.81
CA THR A 384 -10.15 -6.91 5.15
C THR A 384 -9.43 -5.83 5.94
N GLY A 385 -8.58 -6.24 6.88
CA GLY A 385 -7.72 -5.36 7.67
C GLY A 385 -6.48 -4.84 6.93
N SER A 386 -6.41 -4.96 5.60
CA SER A 386 -5.34 -4.43 4.74
C SER A 386 -5.83 -3.31 3.81
N GLN A 387 -6.63 -2.40 4.36
CA GLN A 387 -7.37 -1.36 3.64
C GLN A 387 -6.66 0.01 3.60
N GLY A 388 -6.30 0.48 2.40
CA GLY A 388 -5.94 1.88 2.13
C GLY A 388 -7.19 2.71 1.78
N PRO A 389 -7.06 3.82 1.04
CA PRO A 389 -8.18 4.72 0.78
C PRO A 389 -9.28 4.11 -0.09
N ILE A 390 -8.96 3.36 -1.16
CA ILE A 390 -9.99 2.80 -2.05
C ILE A 390 -10.70 1.65 -1.35
N ILE A 391 -9.94 0.71 -0.77
CA ILE A 391 -10.52 -0.44 -0.08
C ILE A 391 -11.38 0.03 1.10
N ASN A 392 -10.93 1.02 1.89
CA ASN A 392 -11.73 1.52 3.01
C ASN A 392 -13.01 2.26 2.58
N LEU A 393 -13.00 3.02 1.46
CA LEU A 393 -14.22 3.64 0.93
C LEU A 393 -15.27 2.58 0.55
N PHE A 394 -14.88 1.54 -0.19
CA PHE A 394 -15.78 0.45 -0.55
C PHE A 394 -16.26 -0.36 0.67
N GLN A 395 -15.38 -0.65 1.64
CA GLN A 395 -15.74 -1.39 2.86
C GLN A 395 -16.68 -0.60 3.78
N THR A 396 -16.55 0.73 3.79
CA THR A 396 -17.44 1.62 4.55
C THR A 396 -18.81 1.71 3.88
N GLU A 397 -18.88 1.85 2.54
CA GLU A 397 -20.16 1.80 1.82
C GLU A 397 -20.88 0.45 1.99
N MET A 398 -20.13 -0.65 1.88
CA MET A 398 -20.64 -2.01 2.11
C MET A 398 -21.25 -2.15 3.50
N LEU A 399 -20.49 -1.84 4.56
CA LEU A 399 -20.94 -2.04 5.93
C LEU A 399 -22.08 -1.08 6.32
N ALA A 400 -22.07 0.16 5.81
CA ALA A 400 -23.14 1.13 6.05
C ALA A 400 -24.50 0.61 5.57
N LYS A 401 -24.54 0.01 4.37
CA LYS A 401 -25.74 -0.60 3.78
C LYS A 401 -26.16 -1.92 4.44
N GLN A 402 -25.20 -2.70 4.95
CA GLN A 402 -25.48 -3.95 5.67
C GLN A 402 -26.12 -3.68 7.05
N LEU A 403 -25.62 -2.67 7.78
CA LEU A 403 -26.06 -2.38 9.15
C LEU A 403 -27.26 -1.44 9.20
N TYR A 404 -27.28 -0.38 8.39
CA TYR A 404 -28.26 0.70 8.43
C TYR A 404 -28.94 0.95 7.05
N PRO A 405 -29.60 -0.06 6.46
CA PRO A 405 -30.17 0.05 5.11
C PRO A 405 -31.28 1.11 4.97
N ASP A 406 -31.93 1.51 6.07
CA ASP A 406 -32.95 2.57 6.06
C ASP A 406 -32.37 3.97 5.78
N GLU A 407 -31.08 4.20 6.07
CA GLU A 407 -30.37 5.47 5.87
C GLU A 407 -29.48 5.45 4.62
N PHE A 408 -28.80 4.32 4.35
CA PHE A 408 -27.85 4.21 3.24
C PHE A 408 -28.40 3.44 2.03
N GLY A 409 -29.65 3.00 2.07
CA GLY A 409 -30.25 2.11 1.06
C GLY A 409 -29.78 0.66 1.21
N ALA A 410 -30.44 -0.25 0.50
CA ALA A 410 -30.20 -1.68 0.63
C ALA A 410 -28.76 -2.10 0.27
N TRP A 411 -28.30 -3.17 0.91
CA TRP A 411 -27.14 -3.95 0.48
C TRP A 411 -27.58 -4.96 -0.59
N HIS A 412 -27.08 -4.80 -1.82
CA HIS A 412 -27.45 -5.65 -2.97
C HIS A 412 -26.49 -6.82 -3.20
N GLY A 413 -25.29 -6.78 -2.62
CA GLY A 413 -24.19 -7.68 -2.96
C GLY A 413 -22.93 -6.91 -3.35
N LEU A 414 -21.80 -7.62 -3.44
CA LEU A 414 -20.50 -7.01 -3.70
C LEU A 414 -20.42 -6.52 -5.15
N GLY A 415 -20.32 -5.21 -5.34
CA GLY A 415 -20.31 -4.57 -6.67
C GLY A 415 -21.68 -4.35 -7.30
N GLU A 416 -22.74 -4.94 -6.75
CA GLU A 416 -24.10 -4.92 -7.32
C GLU A 416 -24.87 -3.61 -7.04
N ILE A 417 -24.27 -2.67 -6.31
CA ILE A 417 -24.90 -1.41 -5.89
C ILE A 417 -25.23 -0.52 -7.11
N PRO A 418 -26.53 -0.18 -7.33
CA PRO A 418 -26.97 0.72 -8.41
C PRO A 418 -26.28 2.08 -8.37
N ALA A 419 -26.04 2.69 -9.53
CA ALA A 419 -25.28 3.93 -9.64
C ALA A 419 -25.87 5.10 -8.82
N ASN A 420 -27.20 5.13 -8.65
CA ASN A 420 -27.94 6.13 -7.86
C ASN A 420 -28.00 5.81 -6.35
N GLU A 421 -27.43 4.70 -5.89
CA GLU A 421 -27.40 4.27 -4.48
C GLU A 421 -25.97 4.19 -3.91
N ARG A 422 -24.97 4.59 -4.69
CA ARG A 422 -23.56 4.65 -4.28
C ARG A 422 -23.34 5.87 -3.39
N LEU A 423 -22.59 5.68 -2.31
CA LEU A 423 -22.25 6.73 -1.34
C LEU A 423 -21.01 7.53 -1.78
N PHE A 424 -20.29 7.07 -2.80
CA PHE A 424 -19.24 7.86 -3.47
C PHE A 424 -19.16 7.60 -4.97
N ASP A 425 -18.79 8.66 -5.70
CA ASP A 425 -18.63 8.66 -7.16
C ASP A 425 -17.42 7.82 -7.59
N ARG A 426 -17.72 6.72 -8.30
CA ARG A 426 -16.73 5.79 -8.84
C ARG A 426 -16.02 6.32 -10.08
N GLN A 427 -16.67 7.17 -10.87
CA GLN A 427 -16.02 7.84 -11.99
C GLN A 427 -15.01 8.85 -11.44
N ARG A 428 -15.40 9.71 -10.49
CA ARG A 428 -14.46 10.66 -9.87
C ARG A 428 -13.28 9.97 -9.19
N LEU A 429 -13.49 8.82 -8.54
CA LEU A 429 -12.39 8.05 -7.97
C LEU A 429 -11.43 7.52 -9.04
N ALA A 430 -11.97 6.94 -10.13
CA ALA A 430 -11.18 6.48 -11.26
C ALA A 430 -10.45 7.61 -12.00
N ASP A 431 -11.08 8.78 -12.12
CA ASP A 431 -10.50 9.99 -12.71
C ASP A 431 -9.26 10.41 -11.91
N ILE A 432 -9.37 10.48 -10.57
CA ILE A 432 -8.23 10.78 -9.69
C ILE A 432 -7.13 9.72 -9.83
N ILE A 433 -7.47 8.42 -9.80
CA ILE A 433 -6.50 7.33 -9.98
C ILE A 433 -5.73 7.48 -11.29
N ASN A 434 -6.40 7.86 -12.38
CA ASN A 434 -5.81 8.09 -13.71
C ASN A 434 -5.14 9.47 -13.88
N GLY A 435 -5.26 10.39 -12.91
CA GLY A 435 -4.66 11.73 -12.95
C GLY A 435 -5.51 12.81 -13.64
N PHE A 436 -6.80 12.56 -13.86
CA PHE A 436 -7.78 13.52 -14.34
C PHE A 436 -8.39 14.30 -13.15
N LEU A 437 -7.70 15.37 -12.73
CA LEU A 437 -8.02 16.14 -11.52
C LEU A 437 -9.07 17.24 -11.72
#